data_AF-A0A7G4A2C3-F1
#
_entry.id   AF-A0A7G4A2C3-F1
#
_cell.length_a   1.000
_cell.length_b   1.000
_cell.length_c   1.000
_cell.angle_alpha   90.00
_cell.angle_beta   90.00
_cell.angle_gamma   90.00
#
_symmetry.space_group_name_H-M   'P 1'
#
loop_
_entity.id
_entity.type
_entity.pdbx_description
1 polymer ?
#
loop_
_entity_poly.entity_id
_entity_poly.type
_entity_poly.pdbx_seq_one_letter_code
_entity_poly.pdbx_strand_id
1 'polypeptide(L)'
;MYSHLFANKKETKVKQLKQIITRTRLDWSDFILLTTSLLKQLIGTQIQDKLYEIEHLYLDNRKEEAIQAILTVCQTETSISYDKALLNAICTQANHLTNDPMKLESRRYFETKFSLNIWQSLEQEEFSTLTKLSALVHDIDPTIDIPKRVNTLKEAEIVIGRMEQIWGTKEIQDQMRTIMSSGLFQRKDRGTTRIDEENDIIGSSNLGIMHSSAPNPDNAFPIVRFNRHPDVNLIKPNHKNGYSATNTHVPFVCSLSGHTGVLLLTIRRFLDKYRNDDQEVKEKDIKNLIKIFFSFTCKSGFHSYGEIFTVLRDPEVQKMALSNYIIPSKLSFQEQCLHNTYQLACDYAYQLQIKKTINHEISTTPNLPSEQSRWSSIQQNIHESHIRSKMTGHCQSTTTTVPLKNTCHSEHTEESPAKWQVLC
;
A
#
# COMPACT_ATOMS: atom_id res chain seq x y z
N MET A 1 -11.55 -34.34 -18.15
CA MET A 1 -12.56 -34.04 -17.11
C MET A 1 -12.27 -32.76 -16.33
N TYR A 2 -11.01 -32.35 -16.12
CA TYR A 2 -10.69 -31.05 -15.48
C TYR A 2 -10.88 -29.81 -16.37
N SER A 3 -10.83 -29.94 -17.70
CA SER A 3 -10.96 -28.81 -18.64
C SER A 3 -12.31 -28.07 -18.52
N HIS A 4 -13.41 -28.78 -18.26
CA HIS A 4 -14.75 -28.19 -18.13
C HIS A 4 -14.91 -27.35 -16.85
N LEU A 5 -14.24 -27.71 -15.76
CA LEU A 5 -14.29 -26.94 -14.51
C LEU A 5 -13.48 -25.63 -14.61
N PHE A 6 -12.34 -25.66 -15.30
CA PHE A 6 -11.55 -24.46 -15.59
C PHE A 6 -12.23 -23.53 -16.60
N ALA A 7 -12.87 -24.10 -17.63
CA ALA A 7 -13.67 -23.33 -18.59
C ALA A 7 -14.84 -22.59 -17.91
N ASN A 8 -15.60 -23.27 -17.04
CA ASN A 8 -16.72 -22.67 -16.30
C ASN A 8 -16.27 -21.52 -15.37
N LYS A 9 -15.14 -21.68 -14.65
CA LYS A 9 -14.61 -20.61 -13.79
C LYS A 9 -14.14 -19.40 -14.60
N LYS A 10 -13.49 -19.63 -15.75
CA LYS A 10 -13.01 -18.56 -16.64
C LYS A 10 -14.17 -17.77 -17.23
N GLU A 11 -15.20 -18.46 -17.74
CA GLU A 11 -16.40 -17.85 -18.31
C GLU A 11 -17.16 -17.01 -17.27
N THR A 12 -17.22 -17.50 -16.02
CA THR A 12 -17.83 -16.78 -14.90
C THR A 12 -17.06 -15.49 -14.55
N LYS A 13 -15.72 -15.54 -14.45
CA LYS A 13 -14.90 -14.33 -14.15
C LYS A 13 -14.99 -13.29 -15.26
N VAL A 14 -14.96 -13.69 -16.54
CA VAL A 14 -15.12 -12.77 -17.68
C VAL A 14 -16.47 -12.06 -17.63
N LYS A 15 -17.56 -12.80 -17.39
CA LYS A 15 -18.90 -12.20 -17.27
C LYS A 15 -18.98 -11.20 -16.12
N GLN A 16 -18.42 -11.54 -14.97
CA GLN A 16 -18.39 -10.66 -13.78
C GLN A 16 -17.55 -9.41 -14.04
N LEU A 17 -16.37 -9.53 -14.67
CA LEU A 17 -15.53 -8.39 -15.04
C LEU A 17 -16.26 -7.44 -16.00
N LYS A 18 -16.92 -7.97 -17.05
CA LYS A 18 -17.74 -7.16 -17.95
C LYS A 18 -18.85 -6.41 -17.20
N GLN A 19 -19.52 -7.07 -16.25
CA GLN A 19 -20.57 -6.43 -15.44
C GLN A 19 -20.03 -5.32 -14.54
N ILE A 20 -18.89 -5.54 -13.86
CA ILE A 20 -18.25 -4.53 -13.01
C ILE A 20 -17.90 -3.30 -13.86
N ILE A 21 -17.14 -3.49 -14.94
CA ILE A 21 -16.67 -2.39 -15.81
C ILE A 21 -17.83 -1.59 -16.40
N THR A 22 -18.98 -2.22 -16.67
CA THR A 22 -20.15 -1.57 -17.29
C THR A 22 -21.10 -0.90 -16.29
N ARG A 23 -21.12 -1.33 -15.02
CA ARG A 23 -22.17 -0.94 -14.06
C ARG A 23 -21.68 -0.21 -12.83
N THR A 24 -20.40 -0.31 -12.50
CA THR A 24 -19.86 0.36 -11.31
C THR A 24 -19.06 1.59 -11.69
N ARG A 25 -19.11 2.62 -10.84
CA ARG A 25 -18.22 3.78 -10.96
C ARG A 25 -16.85 3.38 -10.42
N LEU A 26 -15.83 3.46 -11.27
CA LEU A 26 -14.47 3.05 -10.94
C LEU A 26 -13.57 4.26 -10.78
N ASP A 27 -12.59 4.15 -9.88
CA ASP A 27 -11.41 4.99 -9.95
C ASP A 27 -10.43 4.48 -11.03
N TRP A 28 -9.41 5.27 -11.30
CA TRP A 28 -8.44 4.98 -12.35
C TRP A 28 -7.66 3.68 -12.13
N SER A 29 -7.35 3.36 -10.87
CA SER A 29 -6.55 2.19 -10.51
C SER A 29 -7.39 0.93 -10.70
N ASP A 30 -8.62 0.92 -10.18
CA ASP A 30 -9.56 -0.16 -10.40
C ASP A 30 -9.85 -0.36 -11.90
N PHE A 31 -10.05 0.73 -12.65
CA PHE A 31 -10.26 0.64 -14.10
C PHE A 31 -9.09 -0.04 -14.83
N ILE A 32 -7.86 0.39 -14.57
CA ILE A 32 -6.66 -0.18 -15.21
C ILE A 32 -6.55 -1.67 -14.85
N LEU A 33 -6.60 -2.00 -13.56
CA LEU A 33 -6.41 -3.36 -13.08
C LEU A 33 -7.48 -4.32 -13.61
N LEU A 34 -8.76 -3.93 -13.52
CA LEU A 34 -9.89 -4.76 -13.95
C LEU A 34 -9.93 -4.92 -15.47
N THR A 35 -9.68 -3.85 -16.22
CA THR A 35 -9.68 -3.91 -17.69
C THR A 35 -8.50 -4.72 -18.19
N THR A 36 -7.30 -4.56 -17.61
CA THR A 36 -6.14 -5.39 -17.93
C THR A 36 -6.40 -6.87 -17.63
N SER A 37 -7.04 -7.18 -16.49
CA SER A 37 -7.46 -8.53 -16.14
C SER A 37 -8.45 -9.10 -17.17
N LEU A 38 -9.44 -8.32 -17.61
CA LEU A 38 -10.39 -8.73 -18.66
C LEU A 38 -9.67 -9.01 -19.99
N LEU A 39 -8.77 -8.12 -20.42
CA LEU A 39 -7.99 -8.25 -21.65
C LEU A 39 -7.16 -9.55 -21.63
N LYS A 40 -6.47 -9.81 -20.52
CA LYS A 40 -5.71 -11.05 -20.32
C LYS A 40 -6.58 -12.30 -20.40
N GLN A 41 -7.81 -12.26 -19.88
CA GLN A 41 -8.73 -13.40 -19.96
C GLN A 41 -9.28 -13.64 -21.37
N LEU A 42 -9.59 -12.57 -22.10
CA LEU A 42 -10.19 -12.64 -23.44
C LEU A 42 -9.18 -12.97 -24.53
N ILE A 43 -7.99 -12.35 -24.49
CA ILE A 43 -7.02 -12.38 -25.59
C ILE A 43 -5.80 -13.27 -25.25
N GLY A 44 -5.44 -13.35 -23.96
CA GLY A 44 -4.35 -14.21 -23.50
C GLY A 44 -2.97 -13.69 -23.91
N THR A 45 -2.08 -14.61 -24.27
CA THR A 45 -0.64 -14.33 -24.50
C THR A 45 -0.36 -13.48 -25.73
N GLN A 46 -1.33 -13.28 -26.64
CA GLN A 46 -1.14 -12.50 -27.87
C GLN A 46 -0.86 -11.02 -27.62
N ILE A 47 -1.25 -10.50 -26.45
CA ILE A 47 -1.04 -9.11 -26.06
C ILE A 47 -0.04 -8.96 -24.91
N GLN A 48 0.78 -9.98 -24.64
CA GLN A 48 1.64 -10.03 -23.46
C GLN A 48 2.57 -8.81 -23.35
N ASP A 49 3.18 -8.36 -24.44
CA ASP A 49 4.04 -7.17 -24.46
C ASP A 49 3.26 -5.89 -24.12
N LYS A 50 2.04 -5.77 -24.63
CA LYS A 50 1.14 -4.64 -24.34
C LYS A 50 0.70 -4.66 -22.87
N LEU A 51 0.47 -5.85 -22.31
CA LEU A 51 0.16 -6.01 -20.88
C LEU A 51 1.36 -5.58 -20.03
N TYR A 52 2.58 -5.98 -20.38
CA TYR A 52 3.79 -5.54 -19.68
C TYR A 52 3.96 -4.02 -19.73
N GLU A 53 3.73 -3.39 -20.88
CA GLU A 53 3.75 -1.93 -20.99
C GLU A 53 2.77 -1.27 -20.03
N ILE A 54 1.52 -1.77 -19.94
CA ILE A 54 0.52 -1.27 -19.00
C ILE A 54 0.96 -1.46 -17.54
N GLU A 55 1.57 -2.60 -17.19
CA GLU A 55 2.09 -2.86 -15.84
C GLU A 55 3.16 -1.83 -15.44
N HIS A 56 4.07 -1.48 -16.35
CA HIS A 56 5.11 -0.46 -16.15
C HIS A 56 4.54 0.96 -16.04
N LEU A 57 3.63 1.34 -16.96
CA LEU A 57 2.95 2.63 -16.90
C LEU A 57 2.15 2.78 -15.60
N TYR A 58 1.54 1.69 -15.14
CA TYR A 58 0.88 1.66 -13.85
C TYR A 58 1.88 1.87 -12.73
N LEU A 59 2.98 1.12 -12.64
CA LEU A 59 4.02 1.32 -11.61
C LEU A 59 4.47 2.80 -11.53
N ASP A 60 4.84 3.37 -12.68
CA ASP A 60 5.33 4.76 -12.80
C ASP A 60 4.26 5.83 -12.56
N ASN A 61 3.02 5.43 -12.28
CA ASN A 61 1.87 6.31 -12.04
C ASN A 61 1.50 7.17 -13.26
N ARG A 62 1.78 6.68 -14.48
CA ARG A 62 1.48 7.32 -15.77
C ARG A 62 0.05 6.96 -16.21
N LYS A 63 -0.93 7.45 -15.44
CA LYS A 63 -2.36 7.11 -15.57
C LYS A 63 -2.91 7.28 -16.98
N GLU A 64 -2.75 8.47 -17.57
CA GLU A 64 -3.31 8.81 -18.88
C GLU A 64 -2.76 7.90 -19.97
N GLU A 65 -1.47 7.58 -19.90
CA GLU A 65 -0.81 6.71 -20.86
C GLU A 65 -1.21 5.25 -20.70
N ALA A 66 -1.35 4.76 -19.46
CA ALA A 66 -1.85 3.42 -19.21
C ALA A 66 -3.29 3.24 -19.72
N ILE A 67 -4.16 4.23 -19.50
CA ILE A 67 -5.52 4.23 -20.04
C ILE A 67 -5.49 4.23 -21.57
N GLN A 68 -4.66 5.08 -22.19
CA GLN A 68 -4.55 5.14 -23.64
C GLN A 68 -4.02 3.83 -24.24
N ALA A 69 -3.05 3.17 -23.58
CA ALA A 69 -2.55 1.86 -23.97
C ALA A 69 -3.69 0.81 -23.94
N ILE A 70 -4.49 0.79 -22.87
CA ILE A 70 -5.67 -0.08 -22.75
C ILE A 70 -6.68 0.19 -23.88
N LEU A 71 -7.02 1.45 -24.14
CA LEU A 71 -7.99 1.81 -25.18
C LEU A 71 -7.48 1.38 -26.57
N THR A 72 -6.18 1.53 -26.82
CA THR A 72 -5.55 1.09 -28.06
C THR A 72 -5.69 -0.42 -28.24
N VAL A 73 -5.39 -1.22 -27.20
CA VAL A 73 -5.60 -2.68 -27.24
C VAL A 73 -7.07 -3.01 -27.56
N CYS A 74 -8.02 -2.38 -26.87
CA CYS A 74 -9.45 -2.61 -27.06
C CYS A 74 -9.93 -2.28 -28.50
N GLN A 75 -9.33 -1.28 -29.15
CA GLN A 75 -9.68 -0.87 -30.50
C GLN A 75 -9.03 -1.74 -31.57
N THR A 76 -7.81 -2.23 -31.34
CA THR A 76 -7.05 -3.00 -32.32
C THR A 76 -7.36 -4.50 -32.30
N GLU A 77 -7.66 -5.06 -31.11
CA GLU A 77 -7.83 -6.52 -30.95
C GLU A 77 -9.27 -6.94 -31.28
N THR A 78 -9.43 -7.84 -32.25
CA THR A 78 -10.73 -8.26 -32.80
C THR A 78 -11.68 -8.84 -31.76
N SER A 79 -11.15 -9.56 -30.76
CA SER A 79 -11.93 -10.13 -29.64
C SER A 79 -12.70 -9.09 -28.82
N ILE A 80 -12.35 -7.81 -28.91
CA ILE A 80 -13.04 -6.70 -28.24
C ILE A 80 -13.60 -5.70 -29.24
N SER A 81 -12.87 -5.38 -30.31
CA SER A 81 -13.28 -4.35 -31.26
C SER A 81 -14.57 -4.69 -32.01
N TYR A 82 -14.94 -5.98 -32.08
CA TYR A 82 -16.24 -6.44 -32.58
C TYR A 82 -17.37 -6.44 -31.53
N ASP A 83 -17.06 -6.53 -30.23
CA ASP A 83 -18.02 -6.34 -29.13
C ASP A 83 -18.22 -4.84 -28.89
N LYS A 84 -18.96 -4.17 -29.80
CA LYS A 84 -19.18 -2.71 -29.76
C LYS A 84 -19.80 -2.22 -28.46
N ALA A 85 -20.63 -3.05 -27.82
CA ALA A 85 -21.23 -2.72 -26.53
C ALA A 85 -20.17 -2.63 -25.44
N LEU A 86 -19.29 -3.64 -25.34
CA LEU A 86 -18.19 -3.64 -24.39
C LEU A 86 -17.19 -2.52 -24.67
N LEU A 87 -16.78 -2.34 -25.93
CA LEU A 87 -15.84 -1.28 -26.31
C LEU A 87 -16.38 0.10 -25.92
N ASN A 88 -17.64 0.40 -26.24
CA ASN A 88 -18.28 1.66 -25.86
C ASN A 88 -18.35 1.84 -24.35
N ALA A 89 -18.63 0.78 -23.59
CA ALA A 89 -18.64 0.84 -22.14
C ALA A 89 -17.26 1.14 -21.56
N ILE A 90 -16.21 0.48 -22.05
CA ILE A 90 -14.82 0.75 -21.63
C ILE A 90 -14.44 2.20 -21.93
N CYS A 91 -14.71 2.69 -23.15
CA CYS A 91 -14.44 4.08 -23.54
C CYS A 91 -15.23 5.08 -22.68
N THR A 92 -16.50 4.80 -22.41
CA THR A 92 -17.34 5.65 -21.55
C THR A 92 -16.80 5.70 -20.14
N GLN A 93 -16.44 4.54 -19.56
CA GLN A 93 -15.91 4.46 -18.22
C GLN A 93 -14.58 5.21 -18.07
N ALA A 94 -13.67 5.08 -19.05
CA ALA A 94 -12.39 5.79 -19.07
C ALA A 94 -12.55 7.32 -18.98
N ASN A 95 -13.64 7.86 -19.54
CA ASN A 95 -13.95 9.30 -19.51
C ASN A 95 -14.61 9.76 -18.20
N HIS A 96 -15.09 8.85 -17.35
CA HIS A 96 -15.87 9.16 -16.14
C HIS A 96 -15.27 8.63 -14.84
N LEU A 97 -13.97 8.34 -14.85
CA LEU A 97 -13.24 7.82 -13.69
C LEU A 97 -13.27 8.80 -12.51
N THR A 98 -13.41 8.27 -11.30
CA THR A 98 -13.29 9.05 -10.06
C THR A 98 -11.87 9.06 -9.56
N ASN A 99 -11.29 10.25 -9.33
CA ASN A 99 -9.97 10.36 -8.73
C ASN A 99 -10.10 11.07 -7.38
N ASP A 100 -10.10 10.30 -6.30
CA ASP A 100 -10.12 10.76 -4.92
C ASP A 100 -8.91 10.12 -4.21
N PRO A 101 -7.85 10.90 -3.89
CA PRO A 101 -6.64 10.39 -3.22
C PRO A 101 -6.91 9.55 -1.97
N MET A 102 -8.02 9.82 -1.27
CA MET A 102 -8.40 9.09 -0.06
C MET A 102 -9.00 7.72 -0.36
N LYS A 103 -9.45 7.46 -1.60
CA LYS A 103 -10.21 6.26 -1.98
C LYS A 103 -9.49 5.36 -2.98
N LEU A 104 -8.20 5.60 -3.25
CA LEU A 104 -7.38 4.78 -4.16
C LEU A 104 -6.88 3.50 -3.49
N GLU A 105 -7.80 2.65 -3.03
CA GLU A 105 -7.51 1.44 -2.24
C GLU A 105 -6.63 0.44 -3.01
N SER A 106 -6.98 0.14 -4.27
CA SER A 106 -6.21 -0.80 -5.10
C SER A 106 -4.81 -0.30 -5.45
N ARG A 107 -4.64 1.02 -5.57
CA ARG A 107 -3.34 1.63 -5.78
C ARG A 107 -2.46 1.51 -4.54
N ARG A 108 -3.01 1.81 -3.35
CA ARG A 108 -2.27 1.67 -2.07
C ARG A 108 -1.89 0.22 -1.81
N TYR A 109 -2.81 -0.69 -2.09
CA TYR A 109 -2.56 -2.13 -2.01
C TYR A 109 -1.38 -2.54 -2.89
N PHE A 110 -1.40 -2.15 -4.16
CA PHE A 110 -0.31 -2.41 -5.10
C PHE A 110 1.02 -1.85 -4.59
N GLU A 111 1.09 -0.56 -4.26
CA GLU A 111 2.33 0.10 -3.84
C GLU A 111 2.92 -0.58 -2.60
N THR A 112 2.08 -0.93 -1.63
CA THR A 112 2.52 -1.55 -0.39
C THR A 112 3.03 -2.97 -0.62
N LYS A 113 2.30 -3.80 -1.38
CA LYS A 113 2.71 -5.18 -1.69
C LYS A 113 3.95 -5.20 -2.59
N PHE A 114 4.06 -4.25 -3.52
CA PHE A 114 5.23 -4.12 -4.40
C PHE A 114 6.47 -3.79 -3.57
N SER A 115 6.34 -2.82 -2.67
CA SER A 115 7.38 -2.43 -1.73
C SER A 115 7.79 -3.57 -0.81
N LEU A 116 6.83 -4.33 -0.29
CA LEU A 116 7.11 -5.51 0.53
C LEU A 116 7.86 -6.59 -0.24
N ASN A 117 7.44 -6.88 -1.48
CA ASN A 117 8.11 -7.86 -2.34
C ASN A 117 9.55 -7.43 -2.67
N ILE A 118 9.79 -6.13 -2.89
CA ILE A 118 11.14 -5.59 -3.06
C ILE A 118 11.96 -5.74 -1.76
N TRP A 119 11.37 -5.40 -0.62
CA TRP A 119 12.04 -5.52 0.68
C TRP A 119 12.44 -6.97 0.99
N GLN A 120 11.58 -7.94 0.64
CA GLN A 120 11.84 -9.35 0.85
C GLN A 120 12.80 -9.97 -0.16
N SER A 121 13.08 -9.28 -1.27
CA SER A 121 13.99 -9.70 -2.35
C SER A 121 15.32 -8.93 -2.33
N LEU A 122 15.66 -8.25 -1.23
CA LEU A 122 16.99 -7.64 -1.09
C LEU A 122 18.06 -8.74 -1.06
N GLU A 123 19.12 -8.54 -1.85
CA GLU A 123 20.22 -9.49 -2.01
C GLU A 123 21.53 -8.89 -1.47
N GLN A 124 22.63 -9.61 -1.71
CA GLN A 124 23.95 -9.25 -1.17
C GLN A 124 24.43 -7.86 -1.62
N GLU A 125 24.02 -7.42 -2.80
CA GLU A 125 24.40 -6.10 -3.33
C GLU A 125 23.75 -4.97 -2.53
N GLU A 126 22.46 -5.07 -2.23
CA GLU A 126 21.75 -4.11 -1.39
C GLU A 126 22.28 -4.10 0.05
N PHE A 127 22.60 -5.27 0.61
CA PHE A 127 23.24 -5.38 1.91
C PHE A 127 24.64 -4.76 1.96
N SER A 128 25.39 -4.85 0.86
CA SER A 128 26.69 -4.19 0.72
C SER A 128 26.55 -2.67 0.69
N THR A 129 25.58 -2.14 -0.06
CA THR A 129 25.23 -0.71 -0.04
C THR A 129 24.82 -0.25 1.37
N LEU A 130 24.03 -1.04 2.09
CA LEU A 130 23.62 -0.72 3.47
C LEU A 130 24.77 -0.75 4.47
N THR A 131 25.76 -1.61 4.25
CA THR A 131 26.99 -1.61 5.05
C THR A 131 27.76 -0.30 4.86
N LYS A 132 27.84 0.22 3.62
CA LYS A 132 28.41 1.56 3.36
C LYS A 132 27.58 2.67 4.02
N LEU A 133 26.24 2.61 3.92
CA LEU A 133 25.36 3.59 4.58
C LEU A 133 25.57 3.58 6.10
N SER A 134 25.66 2.40 6.71
CA SER A 134 25.92 2.27 8.15
C SER A 134 27.22 2.95 8.56
N ALA A 135 28.30 2.73 7.79
CA ALA A 135 29.56 3.42 8.02
C ALA A 135 29.44 4.94 7.86
N LEU A 136 28.61 5.44 6.93
CA LEU A 136 28.32 6.88 6.82
C LEU A 136 27.61 7.41 8.06
N VAL A 137 26.53 6.73 8.51
CA VAL A 137 25.76 7.16 9.69
C VAL A 137 26.65 7.19 10.94
N HIS A 138 27.50 6.18 11.13
CA HIS A 138 28.44 6.12 12.24
C HIS A 138 29.49 7.25 12.22
N ASP A 139 29.98 7.64 11.03
CA ASP A 139 30.91 8.79 10.91
C ASP A 139 30.23 10.13 11.24
N ILE A 140 28.93 10.25 10.94
CA ILE A 140 28.14 11.45 11.23
C ILE A 140 27.89 11.55 12.73
N ASP A 141 27.49 10.46 13.36
CA ASP A 141 27.28 10.38 14.80
C ASP A 141 27.66 8.98 15.33
N PRO A 142 28.85 8.86 15.96
CA PRO A 142 29.32 7.60 16.51
C PRO A 142 28.47 7.05 17.66
N THR A 143 27.59 7.86 18.25
CA THR A 143 26.72 7.46 19.36
C THR A 143 25.48 6.68 18.90
N ILE A 144 25.16 6.75 17.61
CA ILE A 144 24.10 5.93 17.02
C ILE A 144 24.60 4.49 17.00
N ASP A 145 24.02 3.65 17.86
CA ASP A 145 24.16 2.20 17.75
C ASP A 145 23.73 1.81 16.33
N ILE A 146 24.56 1.15 15.53
CA ILE A 146 24.19 0.76 14.16
C ILE A 146 25.05 -0.44 13.70
N PRO A 147 24.48 -1.44 13.01
CA PRO A 147 25.23 -2.62 12.60
C PRO A 147 26.39 -2.27 11.67
N LYS A 148 27.63 -2.62 12.04
CA LYS A 148 28.82 -2.36 11.20
C LYS A 148 28.83 -3.13 9.89
N ARG A 149 28.11 -4.25 9.83
CA ARG A 149 27.89 -5.07 8.64
C ARG A 149 26.41 -5.43 8.58
N VAL A 150 25.87 -5.49 7.38
CA VAL A 150 24.49 -5.85 7.11
C VAL A 150 24.50 -7.09 6.23
N ASN A 151 23.86 -8.16 6.68
CA ASN A 151 23.68 -9.40 5.92
C ASN A 151 22.24 -9.94 6.01
N THR A 152 21.38 -9.28 6.78
CA THR A 152 20.01 -9.72 7.04
C THR A 152 19.02 -8.56 6.89
N LEU A 153 17.76 -8.90 6.62
CA LEU A 153 16.67 -7.92 6.60
C LEU A 153 16.46 -7.20 7.94
N LYS A 154 16.75 -7.88 9.07
CA LYS A 154 16.66 -7.27 10.41
C LYS A 154 17.71 -6.18 10.59
N GLU A 155 18.94 -6.42 10.17
CA GLU A 155 20.00 -5.41 10.19
C GLU A 155 19.72 -4.27 9.20
N ALA A 156 19.18 -4.58 8.02
CA ALA A 156 18.76 -3.58 7.04
C ALA A 156 17.69 -2.63 7.60
N GLU A 157 16.69 -3.18 8.31
CA GLU A 157 15.66 -2.42 9.00
C GLU A 157 16.26 -1.49 10.06
N ILE A 158 17.25 -1.96 10.81
CA ILE A 158 17.96 -1.13 11.80
C ILE A 158 18.71 0.02 11.10
N VAL A 159 19.48 -0.26 10.04
CA VAL A 159 20.28 0.77 9.36
C VAL A 159 19.39 1.86 8.76
N ILE A 160 18.35 1.48 8.02
CA ILE A 160 17.45 2.47 7.41
C ILE A 160 16.64 3.21 8.46
N GLY A 161 16.11 2.52 9.47
CA GLY A 161 15.37 3.17 10.55
C GLY A 161 16.22 4.14 11.36
N ARG A 162 17.52 3.86 11.52
CA ARG A 162 18.45 4.75 12.25
C ARG A 162 19.07 5.83 11.36
N MET A 163 19.00 5.71 10.04
CA MET A 163 19.37 6.79 9.12
C MET A 163 18.63 8.09 9.46
N GLU A 164 17.37 8.02 9.88
CA GLU A 164 16.59 9.21 10.26
C GLU A 164 17.18 9.98 11.44
N GLN A 165 17.97 9.34 12.30
CA GLN A 165 18.60 10.00 13.45
C GLN A 165 19.64 11.04 13.02
N ILE A 166 20.16 10.97 11.79
CA ILE A 166 21.04 12.02 11.24
C ILE A 166 20.31 13.37 11.10
N TRP A 167 18.97 13.37 11.05
CA TRP A 167 18.14 14.58 11.12
C TRP A 167 18.43 15.39 12.39
N GLY A 168 18.85 14.73 13.48
CA GLY A 168 19.19 15.40 14.73
C GLY A 168 20.36 16.39 14.59
N THR A 169 21.17 16.28 13.52
CA THR A 169 22.31 17.17 13.32
C THR A 169 21.87 18.54 12.80
N LYS A 170 22.41 19.61 13.40
CA LYS A 170 22.05 21.01 13.07
C LYS A 170 22.20 21.32 11.57
N GLU A 171 23.26 20.82 10.95
CA GLU A 171 23.52 21.05 9.52
C GLU A 171 22.42 20.45 8.62
N ILE A 172 22.00 19.21 8.90
CA ILE A 172 20.92 18.57 8.14
C ILE A 172 19.60 19.32 8.36
N GLN A 173 19.33 19.79 9.57
CA GLN A 173 18.14 20.61 9.85
C GLN A 173 18.13 21.91 9.05
N ASP A 174 19.26 22.60 8.96
CA ASP A 174 19.41 23.86 8.20
C ASP A 174 19.16 23.64 6.70
N GLN A 175 19.73 22.56 6.15
CA GLN A 175 19.51 22.18 4.75
C GLN A 175 18.06 21.74 4.50
N MET A 176 17.47 20.98 5.42
CA MET A 176 16.07 20.59 5.33
C MET A 176 15.12 21.78 5.39
N ARG A 177 15.40 22.82 6.19
CA ARG A 177 14.60 24.06 6.17
C ARG A 177 14.60 24.71 4.80
N THR A 178 15.73 24.66 4.09
CA THR A 178 15.83 25.16 2.71
C THR A 178 14.99 24.31 1.76
N ILE A 179 15.11 22.98 1.81
CA ILE A 179 14.30 22.06 0.98
C ILE A 179 12.79 22.26 1.23
N MET A 180 12.39 22.38 2.50
CA MET A 180 11.00 22.58 2.90
C MET A 180 10.44 23.95 2.47
N SER A 181 11.30 24.90 2.09
CA SER A 181 10.89 26.19 1.51
C SER A 181 10.60 26.13 0.02
N SER A 182 10.96 25.05 -0.67
CA SER A 182 10.71 24.85 -2.11
C SER A 182 9.22 24.90 -2.47
N GLY A 183 8.94 25.25 -3.73
CA GLY A 183 7.56 25.34 -4.23
C GLY A 183 6.78 24.02 -4.09
N LEU A 184 7.46 22.87 -4.18
CA LEU A 184 6.85 21.57 -3.96
C LEU A 184 6.34 21.42 -2.54
N PHE A 185 7.17 21.67 -1.53
CA PHE A 185 6.77 21.47 -0.12
C PHE A 185 5.71 22.47 0.36
N GLN A 186 5.60 23.64 -0.29
CA GLN A 186 4.47 24.56 -0.06
C GLN A 186 3.12 23.97 -0.48
N ARG A 187 3.10 22.95 -1.35
CA ARG A 187 1.87 22.23 -1.74
C ARG A 187 1.50 21.12 -0.76
N LYS A 188 2.32 20.82 0.27
CA LYS A 188 1.97 19.82 1.28
C LYS A 188 0.64 20.18 1.93
N ASP A 189 -0.30 19.24 1.90
CA ASP A 189 -1.70 19.49 2.27
C ASP A 189 -2.21 18.53 3.35
N ARG A 190 -1.29 17.94 4.12
CA ARG A 190 -1.63 17.21 5.34
C ARG A 190 -2.24 18.18 6.36
N GLY A 191 -3.44 17.87 6.84
CA GLY A 191 -4.12 18.58 7.92
C GLY A 191 -3.42 18.38 9.26
N THR A 192 -3.78 19.23 10.23
CA THR A 192 -3.32 19.12 11.62
C THR A 192 -4.17 18.17 12.44
N THR A 193 -5.42 17.95 12.02
CA THR A 193 -6.36 17.04 12.68
C THR A 193 -5.99 15.59 12.40
N ARG A 194 -5.91 14.79 13.46
CA ARG A 194 -5.73 13.33 13.35
C ARG A 194 -7.00 12.59 13.77
N ILE A 195 -7.22 11.40 13.20
CA ILE A 195 -8.36 10.54 13.57
C ILE A 195 -8.25 10.04 15.02
N ASP A 196 -7.06 10.07 15.63
CA ASP A 196 -6.77 9.51 16.96
C ASP A 196 -6.79 10.53 18.11
N GLU A 197 -7.29 11.76 17.91
CA GLU A 197 -7.31 12.79 18.97
C GLU A 197 -8.27 12.49 20.15
N GLU A 198 -9.18 11.51 20.02
CA GLU A 198 -10.14 11.13 21.07
C GLU A 198 -9.70 9.90 21.91
N ASN A 199 -8.45 9.79 22.38
CA ASN A 199 -7.98 8.71 23.29
C ASN A 199 -8.25 7.24 22.87
N ASP A 200 -8.82 7.01 21.69
CA ASP A 200 -9.26 5.70 21.25
C ASP A 200 -8.07 4.91 20.75
N ILE A 201 -7.82 3.77 21.41
CA ILE A 201 -6.89 2.76 20.94
C ILE A 201 -7.52 2.10 19.70
N ILE A 202 -7.24 2.66 18.51
CA ILE A 202 -7.75 2.08 17.26
C ILE A 202 -6.89 0.87 16.93
N GLY A 203 -7.53 -0.30 16.81
CA GLY A 203 -6.90 -1.52 16.30
C GLY A 203 -7.11 -1.65 14.79
N SER A 204 -6.07 -2.01 14.05
CA SER A 204 -6.19 -2.34 12.63
C SER A 204 -5.47 -3.63 12.32
N SER A 205 -6.18 -4.52 11.62
CA SER A 205 -5.61 -5.69 10.94
C SER A 205 -5.02 -5.31 9.58
N ASN A 206 -5.20 -4.07 9.13
CA ASN A 206 -4.60 -3.57 7.91
C ASN A 206 -3.36 -2.75 8.32
N LEU A 207 -2.17 -3.33 8.11
CA LEU A 207 -0.85 -2.72 8.40
C LEU A 207 -0.54 -1.56 7.45
N GLY A 208 -1.46 -0.62 7.35
CA GLY A 208 -1.37 0.54 6.49
C GLY A 208 -1.54 0.32 4.99
N ILE A 209 -1.78 -0.92 4.59
CA ILE A 209 -2.05 -1.29 3.19
C ILE A 209 -3.38 -0.70 2.69
N MET A 210 -4.32 -0.50 3.62
CA MET A 210 -5.74 -0.28 3.38
C MET A 210 -6.30 0.51 4.57
N HIS A 211 -7.31 1.35 4.30
CA HIS A 211 -8.15 1.91 5.38
C HIS A 211 -8.62 0.79 6.30
N SER A 212 -8.83 1.06 7.59
CA SER A 212 -9.35 0.06 8.54
C SER A 212 -10.69 -0.55 8.08
N SER A 213 -11.46 0.20 7.29
CA SER A 213 -12.72 -0.22 6.66
C SER A 213 -12.58 -0.96 5.33
N ALA A 214 -11.38 -0.98 4.72
CA ALA A 214 -11.15 -1.59 3.43
C ALA A 214 -10.97 -3.12 3.55
N PRO A 215 -11.55 -3.90 2.63
CA PRO A 215 -11.63 -5.34 2.76
C PRO A 215 -10.26 -5.99 2.57
N ASN A 216 -9.82 -6.81 3.53
CA ASN A 216 -8.57 -7.56 3.41
C ASN A 216 -8.65 -8.62 2.29
N PRO A 217 -7.67 -8.71 1.37
CA PRO A 217 -7.62 -9.77 0.36
C PRO A 217 -7.19 -11.11 0.92
N ASP A 218 -6.40 -11.09 2.00
CA ASP A 218 -5.89 -12.29 2.62
C ASP A 218 -6.88 -12.73 3.70
N ASN A 219 -7.28 -14.02 3.71
CA ASN A 219 -7.96 -14.63 4.87
C ASN A 219 -7.05 -14.68 6.12
N ALA A 220 -5.80 -14.22 5.99
CA ALA A 220 -4.92 -13.99 7.11
C ALA A 220 -5.50 -12.82 7.92
N PHE A 221 -5.92 -13.11 9.15
CA PHE A 221 -6.12 -12.11 10.18
C PHE A 221 -4.74 -11.80 10.77
N PRO A 222 -3.99 -10.79 10.29
CA PRO A 222 -2.76 -10.43 10.97
C PRO A 222 -3.08 -9.93 12.37
N ILE A 223 -2.07 -10.01 13.25
CA ILE A 223 -2.12 -9.45 14.59
C ILE A 223 -2.56 -7.99 14.49
N VAL A 224 -3.69 -7.66 15.13
CA VAL A 224 -4.22 -6.30 15.22
C VAL A 224 -3.13 -5.41 15.81
N ARG A 225 -2.70 -4.38 15.07
CA ARG A 225 -1.79 -3.37 15.60
C ARG A 225 -2.59 -2.16 16.07
N PHE A 226 -2.24 -1.71 17.27
CA PHE A 226 -2.86 -0.56 17.90
C PHE A 226 -2.05 0.70 17.62
N ASN A 227 -2.73 1.81 17.33
CA ASN A 227 -2.13 3.15 17.18
C ASN A 227 -0.99 3.25 16.14
N ARG A 228 -1.03 2.40 15.10
CA ARG A 228 -0.12 2.42 13.95
C ARG A 228 -0.90 2.42 12.63
N HIS A 229 -1.75 3.43 12.44
CA HIS A 229 -2.52 3.59 11.21
C HIS A 229 -1.88 4.67 10.35
N PRO A 230 -1.56 4.42 9.09
CA PRO A 230 -1.14 5.49 8.20
C PRO A 230 -2.30 6.41 7.80
N ASP A 231 -3.54 6.01 8.10
CA ASP A 231 -4.76 6.78 7.80
C ASP A 231 -5.15 7.76 8.91
N VAL A 232 -4.32 7.90 9.95
CA VAL A 232 -4.59 8.90 11.01
C VAL A 232 -4.62 10.33 10.47
N ASN A 233 -3.97 10.61 9.34
CA ASN A 233 -3.91 11.95 8.80
C ASN A 233 -5.09 12.22 7.86
N LEU A 234 -5.57 13.47 7.85
CA LEU A 234 -6.57 13.94 6.90
C LEU A 234 -5.99 15.01 5.97
N ILE A 235 -6.55 15.14 4.77
CA ILE A 235 -6.24 16.28 3.89
C ILE A 235 -6.78 17.56 4.54
N LYS A 236 -5.98 18.62 4.55
CA LYS A 236 -6.39 19.95 5.01
C LYS A 236 -7.57 20.43 4.16
N PRO A 237 -8.75 20.65 4.76
CA PRO A 237 -9.90 21.16 4.02
C PRO A 237 -9.56 22.49 3.34
N ASN A 238 -10.05 22.68 2.12
CA ASN A 238 -9.92 23.92 1.34
C ASN A 238 -8.50 24.31 0.87
N HIS A 239 -7.50 23.42 0.95
CA HIS A 239 -6.19 23.69 0.33
C HIS A 239 -6.23 23.46 -1.18
N LYS A 240 -6.78 24.43 -1.93
CA LYS A 240 -7.06 24.31 -3.37
C LYS A 240 -5.83 23.97 -4.24
N ASN A 241 -4.64 24.44 -3.83
CA ASN A 241 -3.38 24.18 -4.52
C ASN A 241 -2.56 23.06 -3.85
N GLY A 242 -3.19 22.28 -2.97
CA GLY A 242 -2.59 21.15 -2.31
C GLY A 242 -2.15 20.07 -3.28
N TYR A 243 -1.11 19.33 -2.90
CA TYR A 243 -0.56 18.23 -3.68
C TYR A 243 -1.66 17.21 -4.02
N SER A 244 -2.48 16.79 -3.06
CA SER A 244 -3.55 15.81 -3.28
C SER A 244 -4.64 16.34 -4.21
N ALA A 245 -4.91 17.65 -4.18
CA ALA A 245 -5.91 18.29 -5.03
C ALA A 245 -5.49 18.33 -6.52
N THR A 246 -4.18 18.35 -6.77
CA THR A 246 -3.59 18.47 -8.12
C THR A 246 -2.99 17.16 -8.63
N ASN A 247 -2.75 16.20 -7.74
CA ASN A 247 -2.26 14.85 -8.02
C ASN A 247 -3.30 13.82 -7.56
N THR A 248 -4.53 13.94 -8.04
CA THR A 248 -5.69 13.14 -7.58
C THR A 248 -5.56 11.62 -7.80
N HIS A 249 -4.56 11.20 -8.57
CA HIS A 249 -4.24 9.82 -8.90
C HIS A 249 -3.17 9.22 -7.97
N VAL A 250 -2.54 10.03 -7.11
CA VAL A 250 -1.61 9.57 -6.08
C VAL A 250 -2.40 9.33 -4.79
N PRO A 251 -2.27 8.15 -4.14
CA PRO A 251 -2.92 7.93 -2.87
C PRO A 251 -2.38 8.86 -1.79
N PHE A 252 -3.30 9.42 -0.99
CA PHE A 252 -2.95 10.23 0.15
C PHE A 252 -2.46 9.35 1.29
N VAL A 253 -1.32 9.72 1.89
CA VAL A 253 -0.87 9.15 3.17
C VAL A 253 -0.42 10.26 4.13
N CYS A 254 0.57 11.04 3.69
CA CYS A 254 1.10 12.20 4.41
C CYS A 254 1.36 13.41 3.48
N SER A 255 1.03 13.23 2.19
CA SER A 255 1.12 14.10 1.01
C SER A 255 2.48 14.51 0.48
N LEU A 256 3.51 14.71 1.29
CA LEU A 256 4.89 14.85 0.80
C LEU A 256 5.85 14.39 1.89
N SER A 257 6.73 13.46 1.54
CA SER A 257 7.63 12.81 2.49
C SER A 257 8.85 13.69 2.81
N GLY A 258 8.88 14.23 4.03
CA GLY A 258 10.07 14.89 4.57
C GLY A 258 11.27 13.94 4.66
N HIS A 259 11.03 12.66 4.98
CA HIS A 259 12.04 11.60 4.99
C HIS A 259 12.74 11.44 3.64
N THR A 260 12.04 11.71 2.53
CA THR A 260 12.65 11.68 1.20
C THR A 260 13.66 12.82 1.01
N GLY A 261 13.39 14.00 1.59
CA GLY A 261 14.39 15.08 1.63
C GLY A 261 15.64 14.69 2.42
N VAL A 262 15.47 13.97 3.54
CA VAL A 262 16.59 13.41 4.31
C VAL A 262 17.41 12.45 3.48
N LEU A 263 16.74 11.51 2.80
CA LEU A 263 17.42 10.58 1.91
C LEU A 263 18.28 11.32 0.87
N LEU A 264 17.78 12.40 0.27
CA LEU A 264 18.56 13.18 -0.69
C LEU A 264 19.82 13.79 -0.07
N LEU A 265 19.73 14.34 1.14
CA LEU A 265 20.90 14.85 1.87
C LEU A 265 21.85 13.73 2.28
N THR A 266 21.33 12.56 2.67
CA THR A 266 22.12 11.35 2.92
C THR A 266 22.87 10.91 1.67
N ILE A 267 22.20 10.89 0.51
CA ILE A 267 22.80 10.56 -0.79
C ILE A 267 23.93 11.53 -1.12
N ARG A 268 23.75 12.84 -0.90
CA ARG A 268 24.83 13.82 -1.08
C ARG A 268 26.05 13.46 -0.22
N ARG A 269 25.86 13.22 1.07
CA ARG A 269 26.96 12.84 1.97
C ARG A 269 27.59 11.50 1.60
N PHE A 270 26.79 10.56 1.12
CA PHE A 270 27.26 9.28 0.61
C PHE A 270 28.18 9.49 -0.60
N LEU A 271 27.76 10.30 -1.57
CA LEU A 271 28.56 10.66 -2.75
C LEU A 271 29.88 11.35 -2.34
N ASP A 272 29.86 12.23 -1.34
CA ASP A 272 31.06 12.92 -0.85
C ASP A 272 32.05 11.97 -0.16
N LYS A 273 31.53 11.05 0.68
CA LYS A 273 32.32 10.04 1.40
C LYS A 273 32.95 9.04 0.45
N TYR A 274 32.19 8.57 -0.53
CA TYR A 274 32.61 7.55 -1.50
C TYR A 274 33.00 8.17 -2.87
N ARG A 275 33.43 9.43 -2.90
CA ARG A 275 33.73 10.16 -4.15
C ARG A 275 34.75 9.49 -5.06
N ASN A 276 35.67 8.73 -4.46
CA ASN A 276 36.75 8.01 -5.14
C ASN A 276 36.32 6.62 -5.65
N ASP A 277 35.11 6.15 -5.31
CA ASP A 277 34.56 4.93 -5.88
C ASP A 277 34.30 5.14 -7.37
N ASP A 278 34.36 4.03 -8.12
CA ASP A 278 34.01 4.00 -9.54
C ASP A 278 32.58 4.53 -9.78
N GLN A 279 32.37 5.22 -10.89
CA GLN A 279 31.10 5.86 -11.20
C GLN A 279 29.94 4.86 -11.31
N GLU A 280 30.17 3.69 -11.91
CA GLU A 280 29.13 2.65 -12.03
C GLU A 280 28.76 2.09 -10.65
N VAL A 281 29.76 1.93 -9.78
CA VAL A 281 29.56 1.48 -8.38
C VAL A 281 28.73 2.51 -7.61
N LYS A 282 29.04 3.80 -7.74
CA LYS A 282 28.26 4.88 -7.09
C LYS A 282 26.82 4.90 -7.58
N GLU A 283 26.60 4.87 -8.89
CA GLU A 283 25.24 4.89 -9.45
C GLU A 283 24.41 3.68 -9.00
N LYS A 284 25.05 2.51 -8.93
CA LYS A 284 24.45 1.29 -8.40
C LYS A 284 24.08 1.44 -6.92
N ASP A 285 25.00 1.93 -6.09
CA ASP A 285 24.74 2.19 -4.67
C ASP A 285 23.60 3.21 -4.48
N ILE A 286 23.54 4.28 -5.27
CA ILE A 286 22.43 5.24 -5.19
C ILE A 286 21.10 4.61 -5.58
N LYS A 287 21.04 3.82 -6.66
CA LYS A 287 19.82 3.08 -7.04
C LYS A 287 19.38 2.13 -5.93
N ASN A 288 20.32 1.42 -5.31
CA ASN A 288 20.07 0.53 -4.18
C ASN A 288 19.54 1.31 -2.97
N LEU A 289 20.15 2.43 -2.60
CA LEU A 289 19.67 3.27 -1.49
C LEU A 289 18.23 3.72 -1.70
N ILE A 290 17.89 4.19 -2.90
CA ILE A 290 16.52 4.62 -3.22
C ILE A 290 15.56 3.43 -3.20
N LYS A 291 15.92 2.29 -3.83
CA LYS A 291 15.14 1.04 -3.83
C LYS A 291 14.84 0.58 -2.40
N ILE A 292 15.84 0.57 -1.54
CA ILE A 292 15.75 0.13 -0.15
C ILE A 292 14.90 1.11 0.67
N PHE A 293 15.14 2.42 0.54
CA PHE A 293 14.36 3.43 1.25
C PHE A 293 12.88 3.39 0.87
N PHE A 294 12.58 3.34 -0.43
CA PHE A 294 11.22 3.21 -0.94
C PHE A 294 10.55 1.93 -0.39
N SER A 295 11.22 0.78 -0.54
CA SER A 295 10.64 -0.49 -0.10
C SER A 295 10.41 -0.54 1.42
N PHE A 296 11.31 0.05 2.21
CA PHE A 296 11.15 0.16 3.66
C PHE A 296 10.00 1.07 4.09
N THR A 297 9.88 2.23 3.46
CA THR A 297 8.92 3.27 3.86
C THR A 297 7.50 2.94 3.39
N CYS A 298 7.36 2.37 2.19
CA CYS A 298 6.07 2.02 1.61
C CYS A 298 5.54 0.64 2.03
N LYS A 299 6.37 -0.34 2.44
CA LYS A 299 5.89 -1.69 2.85
C LYS A 299 4.92 -1.68 4.04
N SER A 300 4.94 -0.61 4.83
CA SER A 300 4.07 -0.42 6.00
C SER A 300 2.95 0.59 5.76
N GLY A 301 2.80 1.06 4.52
CA GLY A 301 1.71 1.95 4.11
C GLY A 301 1.80 3.39 4.59
N PHE A 302 2.90 3.81 5.23
CA PHE A 302 3.09 5.18 5.73
C PHE A 302 3.51 6.20 4.67
N HIS A 303 3.82 5.72 3.47
CA HIS A 303 4.15 6.55 2.31
C HIS A 303 3.58 5.92 1.04
N SER A 304 3.24 6.75 0.05
CA SER A 304 2.92 6.28 -1.30
C SER A 304 4.13 6.41 -2.22
N TYR A 305 4.23 5.52 -3.21
CA TYR A 305 5.26 5.57 -4.25
C TYR A 305 5.22 6.93 -4.96
N GLY A 306 4.02 7.40 -5.31
CA GLY A 306 3.84 8.70 -5.98
C GLY A 306 4.35 9.89 -5.16
N GLU A 307 4.12 9.91 -3.84
CA GLU A 307 4.64 10.96 -2.96
C GLU A 307 6.17 10.98 -2.92
N ILE A 308 6.80 9.81 -2.73
CA ILE A 308 8.26 9.69 -2.66
C ILE A 308 8.90 10.12 -3.98
N PHE A 309 8.44 9.58 -5.11
CA PHE A 309 9.05 9.87 -6.39
C PHE A 309 8.81 11.29 -6.89
N THR A 310 7.73 11.94 -6.44
CA THR A 310 7.54 13.37 -6.69
C THR A 310 8.65 14.18 -6.03
N VAL A 311 8.97 13.92 -4.75
CA VAL A 311 10.06 14.63 -4.07
C VAL A 311 11.42 14.28 -4.68
N LEU A 312 11.68 13.00 -4.98
CA LEU A 312 12.93 12.56 -5.59
C LEU A 312 13.17 13.19 -6.97
N ARG A 313 12.13 13.39 -7.78
CA ARG A 313 12.23 13.86 -9.17
C ARG A 313 12.06 15.37 -9.31
N ASP A 314 11.76 16.09 -8.23
CA ASP A 314 11.58 17.53 -8.29
C ASP A 314 12.93 18.24 -8.55
N PRO A 315 13.05 19.03 -9.64
CA PRO A 315 14.32 19.65 -10.01
C PRO A 315 14.83 20.68 -8.99
N GLU A 316 13.92 21.40 -8.33
CA GLU A 316 14.29 22.40 -7.31
C GLU A 316 14.85 21.70 -6.08
N VAL A 317 14.16 20.67 -5.60
CA VAL A 317 14.58 19.84 -4.46
C VAL A 317 15.91 19.13 -4.77
N GLN A 318 16.07 18.52 -5.94
CA GLN A 318 17.35 17.90 -6.33
C GLN A 318 18.49 18.92 -6.36
N LYS A 319 18.27 20.11 -6.93
CA LYS A 319 19.28 21.17 -6.97
C LYS A 319 19.70 21.61 -5.56
N MET A 320 18.72 21.80 -4.66
CA MET A 320 18.98 22.17 -3.27
C MET A 320 19.72 21.07 -2.50
N ALA A 321 19.35 19.80 -2.71
CA ALA A 321 19.85 18.69 -1.91
C ALA A 321 21.15 18.07 -2.43
N LEU A 322 21.33 17.96 -3.75
CA LEU A 322 22.38 17.14 -4.39
C LEU A 322 23.46 17.94 -5.11
N SER A 323 23.30 19.27 -5.18
CA SER A 323 24.29 20.26 -5.64
C SER A 323 24.89 20.10 -7.05
N ASN A 324 24.74 18.96 -7.74
CA ASN A 324 25.05 18.68 -9.16
C ASN A 324 24.75 17.22 -9.59
N TYR A 325 24.46 16.30 -8.66
CA TYR A 325 24.09 14.92 -9.00
C TYR A 325 22.60 14.82 -9.39
N ILE A 326 22.30 14.19 -10.52
CA ILE A 326 20.94 13.92 -10.97
C ILE A 326 20.61 12.48 -10.66
N ILE A 327 19.50 12.26 -9.94
CA ILE A 327 19.04 10.90 -9.66
C ILE A 327 18.64 10.21 -10.97
N PRO A 328 19.08 8.96 -11.22
CA PRO A 328 18.63 8.19 -12.37
C PRO A 328 17.11 8.17 -12.49
N SER A 329 16.58 8.53 -13.66
CA SER A 329 15.14 8.66 -13.89
C SER A 329 14.38 7.34 -13.74
N LYS A 330 15.04 6.23 -14.05
CA LYS A 330 14.52 4.86 -13.94
C LYS A 330 15.27 4.09 -12.84
N LEU A 331 14.51 3.65 -11.83
CA LEU A 331 14.96 2.57 -10.96
C LEU A 331 14.59 1.25 -11.62
N SER A 332 15.56 0.36 -11.75
CA SER A 332 15.30 -1.01 -12.20
C SER A 332 14.79 -1.83 -11.02
N PHE A 333 13.57 -2.34 -11.14
CA PHE A 333 13.02 -3.33 -10.22
C PHE A 333 13.02 -4.71 -10.90
N GLN A 334 13.01 -5.78 -10.11
CA GLN A 334 12.86 -7.12 -10.66
C GLN A 334 11.48 -7.25 -11.33
N GLU A 335 11.45 -7.56 -12.63
CA GLU A 335 10.21 -7.70 -13.41
C GLU A 335 9.23 -8.68 -12.78
N GLN A 336 9.75 -9.78 -12.21
CA GLN A 336 8.93 -10.77 -11.53
C GLN A 336 8.18 -10.19 -10.33
N CYS A 337 8.80 -9.26 -9.58
CA CYS A 337 8.13 -8.58 -8.47
C CYS A 337 7.00 -7.68 -8.96
N LEU A 338 7.21 -6.94 -10.06
CA LEU A 338 6.18 -6.11 -10.67
C LEU A 338 5.00 -6.97 -11.13
N HIS A 339 5.28 -7.99 -11.95
CA HIS A 339 4.26 -8.86 -12.50
C HIS A 339 3.43 -9.54 -11.41
N ASN A 340 4.09 -10.19 -10.44
CA ASN A 340 3.39 -10.89 -9.34
C ASN A 340 2.51 -9.93 -8.54
N THR A 341 3.02 -8.74 -8.22
CA THR A 341 2.26 -7.77 -7.43
C THR A 341 1.09 -7.20 -8.23
N TYR A 342 1.29 -6.93 -9.52
CA TYR A 342 0.23 -6.44 -10.39
C TYR A 342 -0.93 -7.44 -10.49
N GLN A 343 -0.63 -8.74 -10.58
CA GLN A 343 -1.67 -9.77 -10.57
C GLN A 343 -2.41 -9.81 -9.22
N LEU A 344 -1.71 -9.70 -8.09
CA LEU A 344 -2.36 -9.59 -6.77
C LEU A 344 -3.27 -8.36 -6.68
N ALA A 345 -2.85 -7.22 -7.23
CA ALA A 345 -3.65 -6.01 -7.28
C ALA A 345 -4.88 -6.17 -8.18
N CYS A 346 -4.77 -6.86 -9.31
CA CYS A 346 -5.91 -7.22 -10.18
C CYS A 346 -6.96 -8.03 -9.42
N ASP A 347 -6.53 -9.05 -8.69
CA ASP A 347 -7.44 -9.89 -7.91
C ASP A 347 -8.03 -9.13 -6.71
N TYR A 348 -7.26 -8.25 -6.07
CA TYR A 348 -7.75 -7.36 -5.03
C TYR A 348 -8.85 -6.42 -5.54
N ALA A 349 -8.59 -5.68 -6.63
CA ALA A 349 -9.56 -4.76 -7.23
C ALA A 349 -10.86 -5.50 -7.61
N TYR A 350 -10.73 -6.72 -8.13
CA TYR A 350 -11.87 -7.57 -8.44
C TYR A 350 -12.72 -7.92 -7.21
N GLN A 351 -12.07 -8.39 -6.14
CA GLN A 351 -12.77 -8.71 -4.88
C GLN A 351 -13.38 -7.48 -4.23
N LEU A 352 -12.66 -6.35 -4.26
CA LEU A 352 -13.11 -5.07 -3.73
C LEU A 352 -14.41 -4.63 -4.40
N GLN A 353 -14.48 -4.67 -5.73
CA GLN A 353 -15.66 -4.28 -6.47
C GLN A 353 -16.83 -5.23 -6.26
N ILE A 354 -16.61 -6.55 -6.19
CA ILE A 354 -17.66 -7.50 -5.81
C ILE A 354 -18.24 -7.16 -4.43
N LYS A 355 -17.38 -6.92 -3.43
CA LYS A 355 -17.82 -6.57 -2.07
C LYS A 355 -18.60 -5.25 -2.05
N LYS A 356 -18.14 -4.24 -2.79
CA LYS A 356 -18.85 -2.96 -2.95
C LYS A 356 -20.23 -3.14 -3.58
N THR A 357 -20.35 -3.97 -4.62
CA THR A 357 -21.65 -4.28 -5.25
C THR A 357 -22.57 -5.01 -4.28
N ILE A 358 -22.11 -6.06 -3.59
CA ILE A 358 -22.91 -6.80 -2.60
C ILE A 358 -23.38 -5.86 -1.48
N ASN A 359 -22.49 -5.05 -0.93
CA ASN A 359 -22.85 -4.10 0.13
C ASN A 359 -23.87 -3.07 -0.34
N HIS A 360 -23.75 -2.61 -1.59
CA HIS A 360 -24.73 -1.69 -2.19
C HIS A 360 -26.09 -2.37 -2.36
N GLU A 361 -26.14 -3.61 -2.87
CA GLU A 361 -27.37 -4.39 -3.01
C GLU A 361 -28.03 -4.63 -1.64
N ILE A 362 -27.26 -5.01 -0.61
CA ILE A 362 -27.76 -5.16 0.76
C ILE A 362 -28.33 -3.83 1.29
N SER A 363 -27.62 -2.72 1.07
CA SER A 363 -28.01 -1.40 1.58
C SER A 363 -29.20 -0.77 0.83
N THR A 364 -29.41 -1.13 -0.44
CA THR A 364 -30.47 -0.58 -1.28
C THR A 364 -31.71 -1.46 -1.34
N THR A 365 -31.64 -2.70 -0.84
CA THR A 365 -32.81 -3.58 -0.70
C THR A 365 -33.70 -3.05 0.43
N PRO A 366 -34.89 -2.47 0.13
CA PRO A 366 -35.84 -2.10 1.15
C PRO A 366 -36.42 -3.39 1.72
N ASN A 367 -36.36 -3.59 3.04
CA ASN A 367 -36.80 -4.80 3.75
C ASN A 367 -35.89 -6.03 3.63
N LEU A 368 -34.67 -5.95 4.15
CA LEU A 368 -34.30 -7.02 5.08
C LEU A 368 -35.12 -6.76 6.36
N PRO A 369 -36.04 -7.64 6.79
CA PRO A 369 -36.65 -7.49 8.10
C PRO A 369 -35.50 -7.35 9.09
N SER A 370 -35.48 -6.25 9.83
CA SER A 370 -34.35 -5.89 10.68
C SER A 370 -33.88 -7.15 11.40
N GLU A 371 -32.59 -7.49 11.30
CA GLU A 371 -32.09 -8.64 12.04
C GLU A 371 -32.41 -8.48 13.55
N GLN A 372 -32.64 -7.25 14.03
CA GLN A 372 -33.24 -6.96 15.33
C GLN A 372 -34.59 -7.65 15.58
N SER A 373 -35.51 -7.75 14.61
CA SER A 373 -36.77 -8.50 14.73
C SER A 373 -36.54 -10.02 14.82
N ARG A 374 -35.53 -10.55 14.11
CA ARG A 374 -35.23 -11.98 14.10
C ARG A 374 -34.45 -12.40 15.36
N TRP A 375 -33.51 -11.58 15.81
CA TRP A 375 -32.77 -11.76 17.06
C TRP A 375 -33.66 -11.57 18.30
N SER A 376 -34.58 -10.61 18.30
CA SER A 376 -35.57 -10.46 19.39
C SER A 376 -36.53 -11.66 19.45
N SER A 377 -36.98 -12.18 18.30
CA SER A 377 -37.80 -13.41 18.26
C SER A 377 -37.03 -14.64 18.77
N ILE A 378 -35.73 -14.74 18.46
CA ILE A 378 -34.87 -15.84 18.95
C ILE A 378 -34.59 -15.68 20.45
N GLN A 379 -34.31 -14.46 20.93
CA GLN A 379 -34.11 -14.19 22.36
C GLN A 379 -35.39 -14.41 23.18
N GLN A 380 -36.55 -14.07 22.63
CA GLN A 380 -37.84 -14.29 23.27
C GLN A 380 -38.18 -15.80 23.34
N ASN A 381 -37.90 -16.57 22.28
CA ASN A 381 -38.03 -18.03 22.30
C ASN A 381 -37.01 -18.72 23.23
N ILE A 382 -35.79 -18.20 23.35
CA ILE A 382 -34.79 -18.68 24.33
C ILE A 382 -35.24 -18.35 25.76
N HIS A 383 -35.81 -17.17 26.00
CA HIS A 383 -36.29 -16.78 27.33
C HIS A 383 -37.52 -17.60 27.76
N GLU A 384 -38.48 -17.82 26.86
CA GLU A 384 -39.67 -18.65 27.12
C GLU A 384 -39.33 -20.14 27.31
N SER A 385 -38.35 -20.68 26.56
CA SER A 385 -37.87 -22.05 26.77
C SER A 385 -37.10 -22.22 28.08
N HIS A 386 -36.35 -21.21 28.52
CA HIS A 386 -35.69 -21.21 29.84
C HIS A 386 -36.67 -21.10 31.01
N ILE A 387 -37.76 -20.33 30.85
CA ILE A 387 -38.83 -20.25 31.85
C ILE A 387 -39.59 -21.58 31.92
N ARG A 388 -39.90 -22.21 30.77
CA ARG A 388 -40.52 -23.55 30.73
C ARG A 388 -39.63 -24.64 31.31
N SER A 389 -38.31 -24.60 31.09
CA SER A 389 -37.39 -25.59 31.66
C SER A 389 -37.22 -25.42 33.18
N LYS A 390 -37.25 -24.18 33.69
CA LYS A 390 -37.21 -23.92 35.15
C LYS A 390 -38.52 -24.27 35.86
N MET A 391 -39.66 -24.25 35.17
CA MET A 391 -40.94 -24.67 35.75
C MET A 391 -41.20 -26.20 35.70
N THR A 392 -40.40 -26.97 34.95
CA THR A 392 -40.63 -28.41 34.75
C THR A 392 -39.50 -29.34 35.23
N GLY A 393 -38.37 -28.83 35.73
CA GLY A 393 -37.22 -29.64 36.14
C GLY A 393 -37.12 -29.88 37.65
N HIS A 394 -37.99 -30.72 38.21
CA HIS A 394 -37.78 -31.39 39.50
C HIS A 394 -36.82 -32.59 39.31
N CYS A 395 -35.86 -32.71 40.23
CA CYS A 395 -35.10 -33.93 40.57
C CYS A 395 -34.33 -34.67 39.47
N GLN A 396 -32.98 -34.60 39.51
CA GLN A 396 -32.14 -35.67 40.08
C GLN A 396 -30.64 -35.35 39.95
N SER A 397 -29.92 -35.63 41.03
CA SER A 397 -28.47 -35.54 41.18
C SER A 397 -27.74 -36.65 40.41
N THR A 398 -26.51 -36.38 39.98
CA THR A 398 -25.36 -37.26 40.32
C THR A 398 -24.03 -36.58 40.03
N THR A 399 -23.11 -36.85 40.94
CA THR A 399 -21.78 -36.32 41.17
C THR A 399 -20.75 -37.02 40.29
N THR A 400 -19.78 -36.30 39.71
CA THR A 400 -18.42 -36.86 39.50
C THR A 400 -17.37 -35.74 39.48
N THR A 401 -16.32 -35.95 40.25
CA THR A 401 -15.23 -35.03 40.61
C THR A 401 -14.01 -35.13 39.68
N VAL A 402 -13.40 -33.95 39.50
CA VAL A 402 -12.08 -33.46 38.97
C VAL A 402 -10.85 -34.42 38.99
N PRO A 403 -9.71 -34.14 38.31
CA PRO A 403 -8.81 -33.00 38.64
C PRO A 403 -8.10 -32.24 37.48
N LEU A 404 -7.84 -30.97 37.77
CA LEU A 404 -6.91 -30.04 37.11
C LEU A 404 -5.44 -30.48 37.20
N LYS A 405 -4.64 -30.18 36.17
CA LYS A 405 -3.19 -29.91 36.30
C LYS A 405 -2.62 -29.16 35.09
N ASN A 406 -1.69 -28.24 35.39
CA ASN A 406 -0.59 -27.66 34.59
C ASN A 406 -0.65 -26.12 34.53
N THR A 407 -0.03 -25.42 35.49
CA THR A 407 1.40 -24.99 35.56
C THR A 407 1.73 -23.85 34.59
N CYS A 408 1.81 -22.66 35.19
CA CYS A 408 2.48 -21.47 34.68
C CYS A 408 3.96 -21.75 34.42
N HIS A 409 4.45 -21.37 33.24
CA HIS A 409 5.77 -20.76 33.01
C HIS A 409 5.86 -20.34 31.54
N SER A 410 5.92 -19.04 31.28
CA SER A 410 6.53 -18.51 30.06
C SER A 410 7.18 -17.17 30.41
N GLU A 411 8.48 -17.14 30.21
CA GLU A 411 9.41 -16.05 30.42
C GLU A 411 9.00 -14.84 29.58
N HIS A 412 8.78 -13.70 30.25
CA HIS A 412 8.74 -12.40 29.60
C HIS A 412 10.17 -12.00 29.22
N THR A 413 10.51 -12.11 27.95
CA THR A 413 11.58 -11.31 27.36
C THR A 413 10.95 -10.04 26.80
N GLU A 414 11.15 -8.93 27.51
CA GLU A 414 10.80 -7.59 27.05
C GLU A 414 11.66 -7.23 25.84
N GLU A 415 11.15 -7.51 24.63
CA GLU A 415 11.62 -6.82 23.43
C GLU A 415 11.17 -5.36 23.51
N SER A 416 12.10 -4.48 23.88
CA SER A 416 11.92 -3.03 23.76
C SER A 416 11.87 -2.65 22.28
N PRO A 417 10.71 -2.23 21.72
CA PRO A 417 10.66 -1.77 20.34
C PRO A 417 11.26 -0.36 20.30
N ALA A 418 12.16 -0.12 19.35
CA ALA A 418 12.62 1.22 19.01
C ALA A 418 11.43 2.18 18.99
N LYS A 419 11.42 3.13 19.93
CA LYS A 419 10.42 4.17 20.03
C LYS A 419 10.50 4.99 18.74
N TRP A 420 9.58 4.71 17.81
CA TRP A 420 9.14 5.68 16.83
C TRP A 420 8.52 6.83 17.65
N GLN A 421 9.35 7.77 18.09
CA GLN A 421 8.84 9.07 18.52
C GLN A 421 8.24 9.69 17.27
N VAL A 422 6.90 9.63 17.22
CA VAL A 422 6.07 10.24 16.21
C VAL A 422 6.28 11.75 16.31
N LEU A 423 7.28 12.24 15.58
CA LEU A 423 7.44 13.64 15.23
C LEU A 423 7.35 13.69 13.70
N CYS A 424 6.12 13.86 13.21
CA CYS A 424 5.79 13.93 11.79
C CYS A 424 4.91 15.14 11.51
#